data_AF-A0A0G4GP93-F1
#
_entry.id   AF-A0A0G4GP93-F1
#
_cell.length_a   1.000
_cell.length_b   1.000
_cell.length_c   1.000
_cell.angle_alpha   90.00
_cell.angle_beta   90.00
_cell.angle_gamma   90.00
#
_symmetry.space_group_name_H-M   'P 1'
#
loop_
_entity.id
_entity.type
_entity.pdbx_description
1 polymer ?
#
loop_
_entity_poly.entity_id
_entity_poly.type
_entity_poly.pdbx_seq_one_letter_code
_entity_poly.pdbx_strand_id
1 'polypeptide(L)'
;MRQRGVHSTSVGEKPTLVLGPLTPASHYTGLEGQLGIYYGNKSHGVLQSFQVSLQPSRAWGGDAEHVPLVIAASTVEGRLASRQQTCQEVNVKCRCPFQGSPLMEIQFLLPDNTPRTLHLKLPVVVSKFMERRTFSAQDFFSLWRNESFILHEVTSIVDLAHRLRGSLIHLARCVQLGGALELLTGLDANPDNLVLAGVFASRESGVEHVKPAFAPSVVLTRIELGTGRHRGKIRIAVRSDSHLLAQAVRQLIILQAC
;
A
#
# COMPACT_ATOMS: atom_id res chain seq x y z
N MET A 1 -21.23 5.57 -9.24
CA MET A 1 -22.24 5.03 -8.30
C MET A 1 -21.49 4.23 -7.24
N ARG A 2 -21.60 4.64 -5.97
CA ARG A 2 -20.83 4.18 -4.81
C ARG A 2 -21.12 2.69 -4.48
N GLN A 3 -20.10 1.87 -4.23
CA GLN A 3 -20.25 0.58 -3.53
C GLN A 3 -19.40 0.66 -2.24
N ARG A 4 -20.03 0.88 -1.08
CA ARG A 4 -20.72 -0.08 -0.18
C ARG A 4 -19.74 -1.10 0.40
N GLY A 5 -19.31 -0.82 1.63
CA GLY A 5 -18.62 -1.77 2.50
C GLY A 5 -19.56 -2.88 2.96
N VAL A 6 -18.98 -4.05 3.19
CA VAL A 6 -19.66 -5.26 3.64
C VAL A 6 -19.99 -5.12 5.13
N HIS A 7 -21.28 -5.28 5.46
CA HIS A 7 -21.79 -5.44 6.82
C HIS A 7 -21.81 -6.92 7.19
N SER A 8 -21.30 -7.27 8.38
CA SER A 8 -21.86 -8.36 9.17
C SER A 8 -22.50 -7.77 10.43
N THR A 9 -23.70 -8.23 10.71
CA THR A 9 -24.67 -7.67 11.65
C THR A 9 -24.39 -8.13 13.09
N SER A 10 -24.16 -7.16 13.99
CA SER A 10 -24.82 -7.15 15.29
C SER A 10 -25.50 -5.79 15.47
N VAL A 11 -26.58 -5.80 16.23
CA VAL A 11 -27.64 -4.79 16.34
C VAL A 11 -27.12 -3.35 16.49
N GLY A 12 -27.51 -2.46 15.56
CA GLY A 12 -28.11 -1.17 15.93
C GLY A 12 -27.26 0.06 16.29
N GLU A 13 -25.93 0.09 16.17
CA GLU A 13 -25.15 1.32 16.38
C GLU A 13 -24.46 1.82 15.09
N LYS A 14 -24.80 3.05 14.66
CA LYS A 14 -24.02 3.78 13.65
C LYS A 14 -22.58 3.96 14.16
N PRO A 15 -21.55 3.93 13.28
CA PRO A 15 -20.17 4.13 13.70
C PRO A 15 -20.00 5.47 14.43
N THR A 16 -19.69 5.40 15.72
CA THR A 16 -19.51 6.50 16.68
C THR A 16 -18.35 7.43 16.30
N LEU A 17 -17.30 6.85 15.72
CA LEU A 17 -16.13 7.55 15.21
C LEU A 17 -16.17 7.46 13.69
N VAL A 18 -15.99 8.59 13.01
CA VAL A 18 -15.69 8.58 11.58
C VAL A 18 -14.30 9.13 11.39
N LEU A 19 -13.49 8.27 10.81
CA LEU A 19 -12.24 8.65 10.21
C LEU A 19 -12.60 9.37 8.91
N GLY A 20 -12.10 10.60 8.77
CA GLY A 20 -12.18 11.33 7.50
C GLY A 20 -11.56 10.49 6.37
N PRO A 21 -11.82 10.83 5.09
CA PRO A 21 -11.36 10.02 3.97
C PRO A 21 -9.89 9.62 4.14
N LEU A 22 -9.61 8.32 3.98
CA LEU A 22 -8.28 7.69 4.00
C LEU A 22 -7.37 8.16 2.85
N THR A 23 -7.62 9.34 2.28
CA THR A 23 -6.57 10.18 1.75
C THR A 23 -6.09 11.05 2.91
N PRO A 24 -5.19 10.54 3.79
CA PRO A 24 -4.38 11.45 4.59
C PRO A 24 -3.85 12.52 3.64
N ALA A 25 -3.78 13.76 4.10
CA ALA A 25 -2.86 14.71 3.48
C ALA A 25 -1.49 14.07 3.68
N SER A 26 -1.11 13.24 2.71
CA SER A 26 0.06 12.39 2.78
C SER A 26 0.98 12.80 1.67
N HIS A 27 2.15 13.23 2.07
CA HIS A 27 3.22 13.59 1.18
C HIS A 27 4.32 12.55 1.36
N TYR A 28 4.81 12.00 0.25
CA TYR A 28 5.91 11.06 0.23
C TYR A 28 6.97 11.60 -0.73
N THR A 29 8.21 11.62 -0.27
CA THR A 29 9.38 12.00 -1.06
C THR A 29 10.50 11.00 -0.78
N GLY A 30 10.89 10.26 -1.81
CA GLY A 30 11.86 9.16 -1.70
C GLY A 30 11.42 8.12 -0.66
N LEU A 31 12.20 8.01 0.42
CA LEU A 31 11.98 7.04 1.50
C LEU A 31 11.26 7.63 2.72
N GLU A 32 10.83 8.88 2.67
CA GLU A 32 10.18 9.56 3.78
C GLU A 32 8.73 9.90 3.42
N GLY A 33 7.87 9.92 4.43
CA GLY A 33 6.49 10.32 4.27
C GLY A 33 5.91 10.94 5.53
N GLN A 34 4.95 11.83 5.33
CA GLN A 34 4.16 12.46 6.39
C GLN A 34 2.68 12.17 6.12
N LEU A 35 1.91 11.89 7.16
CA LEU A 35 0.48 11.62 7.10
C LEU A 35 -0.25 12.39 8.19
N GLY A 36 -1.33 13.10 7.83
CA GLY A 36 -2.32 13.58 8.80
C GLY A 36 -3.47 12.59 8.96
N ILE A 37 -3.69 12.06 10.17
CA ILE A 37 -4.80 11.16 10.49
C ILE A 37 -5.86 11.92 11.29
N TYR A 38 -7.08 11.98 10.75
CA TYR A 38 -8.16 12.76 11.33
C TYR A 38 -9.18 11.88 12.06
N TYR A 39 -9.38 12.13 13.36
CA TYR A 39 -10.34 11.45 14.20
C TYR A 39 -11.53 12.37 14.47
N GLY A 40 -12.70 12.05 13.90
CA GLY A 40 -13.93 12.82 14.10
C GLY A 40 -14.94 12.09 14.96
N ASN A 41 -15.30 12.66 16.12
CA ASN A 41 -16.36 12.12 16.96
C ASN A 41 -17.73 12.51 16.40
N LYS A 42 -18.50 11.52 15.92
CA LYS A 42 -19.86 11.73 15.39
C LYS A 42 -20.96 11.45 16.41
N SER A 43 -20.60 11.05 17.62
CA SER A 43 -21.58 10.87 18.70
C SER A 43 -21.96 12.20 19.36
N HIS A 44 -22.98 12.14 20.20
CA HIS A 44 -23.48 13.27 20.98
C HIS A 44 -22.74 13.46 22.31
N GLY A 45 -21.88 12.52 22.71
CA GLY A 45 -21.12 12.61 23.96
C GLY A 45 -19.61 12.65 23.73
N VAL A 46 -18.88 12.99 24.78
CA VAL A 46 -17.41 12.98 24.80
C VAL A 46 -16.92 11.54 24.77
N LEU A 47 -15.94 11.24 23.91
CA LEU A 47 -15.15 10.01 24.03
C LEU A 47 -14.05 10.24 25.07
N GLN A 48 -13.98 9.39 26.09
CA GLN A 48 -12.96 9.47 27.14
C GLN A 48 -11.86 8.43 26.93
N SER A 49 -10.73 8.61 27.61
CA SER A 49 -9.57 7.71 27.51
C SER A 49 -9.19 7.39 26.06
N PHE A 50 -9.28 8.39 25.19
CA PHE A 50 -8.99 8.23 23.77
C PHE A 50 -7.48 8.04 23.56
N GLN A 51 -7.12 6.88 23.03
CA GLN A 51 -5.73 6.48 22.83
C GLN A 51 -5.56 5.90 21.43
N VAL A 52 -4.41 6.19 20.82
CA VAL A 52 -4.02 5.63 19.53
C VAL A 52 -2.66 5.01 19.69
N SER A 53 -2.52 3.74 19.29
CA SER A 53 -1.24 3.06 19.18
C SER A 53 -0.97 2.61 17.75
N LEU A 54 0.27 2.80 17.30
CA LEU A 54 0.74 2.36 16.00
C LEU A 54 1.67 1.16 16.19
N GLN A 55 1.29 0.04 15.57
CA GLN A 55 1.99 -1.23 15.70
C GLN A 55 2.64 -1.59 14.35
N PRO A 56 3.86 -2.17 14.37
CA PRO A 56 4.48 -2.76 13.19
C PRO A 56 3.56 -3.80 12.55
N SER A 57 3.69 -4.01 11.23
CA SER A 57 3.00 -5.12 10.57
C SER A 57 3.51 -6.44 11.13
N ARG A 58 2.61 -7.38 11.41
CA ARG A 58 2.97 -8.77 11.77
C ARG A 58 3.85 -9.46 10.72
N ALA A 59 3.82 -8.98 9.47
CA ALA A 59 4.64 -9.49 8.39
C ALA A 59 6.13 -9.11 8.48
N TRP A 60 6.53 -8.22 9.39
CA TRP A 60 7.90 -7.70 9.48
C TRP A 60 8.80 -8.45 10.49
N GLY A 61 8.28 -9.48 11.16
CA GLY A 61 9.01 -10.18 12.21
C GLY A 61 9.11 -9.39 13.52
N GLY A 62 9.83 -9.95 14.50
CA GLY A 62 9.98 -9.38 15.85
C GLY A 62 11.31 -8.67 16.10
N ASP A 63 12.29 -8.77 15.21
CA ASP A 63 13.62 -8.21 15.41
C ASP A 63 13.63 -6.71 15.12
N ALA A 64 13.81 -5.91 16.17
CA ALA A 64 13.77 -4.45 16.12
C ALA A 64 14.78 -3.82 15.14
N GLU A 65 15.92 -4.49 14.91
CA GLU A 65 16.96 -4.06 13.96
C GLU A 65 16.50 -4.16 12.50
N HIS A 66 15.55 -5.07 12.19
CA HIS A 66 15.10 -5.38 10.83
C HIS A 66 13.72 -4.80 10.50
N VAL A 67 13.18 -3.91 11.34
CA VAL A 67 11.91 -3.25 11.05
C VAL A 67 12.06 -2.31 9.84
N PRO A 68 11.30 -2.52 8.75
CA PRO A 68 11.50 -1.79 7.50
C PRO A 68 10.97 -0.35 7.54
N LEU A 69 10.16 -0.02 8.55
CA LEU A 69 9.53 1.28 8.71
C LEU A 69 9.73 1.82 10.12
N VAL A 70 10.35 3.00 10.21
CA VAL A 70 10.34 3.81 11.43
C VAL A 70 9.10 4.69 11.40
N ILE A 71 8.31 4.68 12.46
CA ILE A 71 7.06 5.43 12.56
C ILE A 71 7.15 6.31 13.81
N ALA A 72 6.98 7.62 13.63
CA ALA A 72 6.92 8.60 14.71
C ALA A 72 5.59 9.36 14.60
N ALA A 73 4.82 9.41 15.68
CA ALA A 73 3.51 10.06 15.70
C ALA A 73 3.43 11.10 16.81
N SER A 74 2.73 12.21 16.55
CA SER A 74 2.39 13.18 17.58
C SER A 74 1.44 12.55 18.61
N THR A 75 1.37 13.15 19.79
CA THR A 75 0.39 12.75 20.80
C THR A 75 -1.02 13.11 20.35
N VAL A 76 -2.02 12.38 20.86
CA VAL A 76 -3.45 12.66 20.67
C VAL A 76 -4.07 13.06 22.00
N GLU A 77 -5.10 13.90 21.95
CA GLU A 77 -5.85 14.27 23.16
C GLU A 77 -6.57 13.04 23.73
N GLY A 78 -6.47 12.86 25.06
CA GLY A 78 -7.13 11.76 25.76
C GLY A 78 -8.66 11.86 25.82
N ARG A 79 -9.24 12.94 25.29
CA ARG A 79 -10.68 13.18 25.23
C ARG A 79 -11.02 13.78 23.87
N LEU A 80 -12.12 13.33 23.28
CA LEU A 80 -12.62 13.89 22.02
C LEU A 80 -14.08 14.29 22.19
N ALA A 81 -14.36 15.60 22.22
CA ALA A 81 -15.69 16.13 22.46
C ALA A 81 -16.67 15.79 21.33
N SER A 82 -17.97 15.91 21.62
CA SER A 82 -19.00 15.69 20.61
C SER A 82 -18.77 16.62 19.42
N ARG A 83 -18.84 16.06 18.20
CA ARG A 83 -18.61 16.78 16.93
C ARG A 83 -17.20 17.35 16.76
N GLN A 84 -16.28 17.12 17.70
CA GLN A 84 -14.89 17.53 17.57
C GLN A 84 -14.16 16.62 16.57
N GLN A 85 -13.20 17.22 15.86
CA GLN A 85 -12.21 16.52 15.08
C GLN A 85 -10.81 16.93 15.54
N THR A 86 -9.91 15.95 15.63
CA THR A 86 -8.48 16.19 15.87
C THR A 86 -7.63 15.52 14.79
N CYS A 87 -6.42 16.02 14.57
CA CYS A 87 -5.45 15.50 13.61
C CYS A 87 -4.20 15.00 14.35
N GLN A 88 -3.80 13.76 14.10
CA GLN A 88 -2.50 13.24 14.50
C GLN A 88 -1.55 13.27 13.32
N GLU A 89 -0.38 13.88 13.50
CA GLU A 89 0.69 13.84 12.52
C GLU A 89 1.51 12.56 12.70
N VAL A 90 1.74 11.84 11.60
CA VAL A 90 2.53 10.61 11.57
C VAL A 90 3.60 10.74 10.50
N ASN A 91 4.86 10.67 10.93
CA ASN A 91 6.03 10.63 10.08
C ASN A 91 6.49 9.18 9.92
N VAL A 92 6.81 8.79 8.70
CA VAL A 92 7.30 7.46 8.35
C VAL A 92 8.60 7.55 7.58
N LYS A 93 9.54 6.66 7.91
CA LYS A 93 10.81 6.51 7.20
C LYS A 93 11.03 5.05 6.83
N CYS A 94 11.11 4.78 5.53
CA CYS A 94 11.36 3.46 4.98
C CYS A 94 12.87 3.18 4.94
N ARG A 95 13.26 2.02 5.44
CA ARG A 95 14.66 1.56 5.48
C ARG A 95 14.98 0.55 4.38
N CYS A 96 14.00 -0.25 3.99
CA CYS A 96 14.14 -1.29 2.97
C CYS A 96 12.75 -1.70 2.43
N PRO A 97 12.67 -2.42 1.29
CA PRO A 97 11.41 -2.96 0.79
C PRO A 97 10.69 -3.80 1.85
N PHE A 98 9.36 -3.75 1.85
CA PHE A 98 8.54 -4.48 2.82
C PHE A 98 7.21 -4.94 2.25
N GLN A 99 6.62 -5.95 2.90
CA GLN A 99 5.26 -6.42 2.60
C GLN A 99 4.29 -6.06 3.72
N GLY A 100 3.03 -5.78 3.37
CA GLY A 100 1.98 -5.45 4.34
C GLY A 100 1.95 -3.97 4.69
N SER A 101 1.38 -3.65 5.84
CA SER A 101 1.11 -2.28 6.27
C SER A 101 1.07 -2.20 7.80
N PRO A 102 1.46 -1.07 8.42
CA PRO A 102 1.31 -0.89 9.85
C PRO A 102 -0.15 -1.01 10.30
N LEU A 103 -0.36 -1.42 11.55
CA LEU A 103 -1.66 -1.47 12.20
C LEU A 103 -1.81 -0.26 13.13
N MET A 104 -2.99 0.35 13.12
CA MET A 104 -3.40 1.37 14.06
C MET A 104 -4.51 0.79 14.93
N GLU A 105 -4.34 0.92 16.24
CA GLU A 105 -5.33 0.55 17.22
C GLU A 105 -5.81 1.81 17.94
N ILE A 106 -7.12 2.00 17.99
CA ILE A 106 -7.77 3.14 18.64
C ILE A 106 -8.62 2.59 19.79
N GLN A 107 -8.35 3.05 21.01
CA GLN A 107 -9.10 2.68 22.20
C GLN A 107 -9.78 3.92 22.78
N PHE A 108 -11.03 3.80 23.23
CA PHE A 108 -11.74 4.87 23.92
C PHE A 108 -12.94 4.32 24.72
N LEU A 109 -13.45 5.14 25.63
CA LEU A 109 -14.69 4.91 26.38
C LEU A 109 -15.81 5.77 25.80
N LEU A 110 -16.98 5.15 25.64
CA LEU A 110 -18.24 5.85 25.35
C LEU A 110 -18.74 6.63 26.58
N PRO A 111 -19.75 7.51 26.44
CA PRO A 111 -20.30 8.28 27.56
C PRO A 111 -20.86 7.43 28.71
N ASP A 112 -21.25 6.18 28.43
CA ASP A 112 -21.72 5.18 29.40
C ASP A 112 -20.56 4.34 30.00
N ASN A 113 -19.31 4.74 29.75
CA ASN A 113 -18.07 4.02 30.10
C ASN A 113 -17.89 2.66 29.40
N THR A 114 -18.64 2.37 28.34
CA THR A 114 -18.42 1.16 27.55
C THR A 114 -17.11 1.28 26.75
N PRO A 115 -16.14 0.35 26.89
CA PRO A 115 -14.89 0.38 26.13
C PRO A 115 -15.10 -0.03 24.67
N ARG A 116 -14.38 0.65 23.78
CA ARG A 116 -14.35 0.37 22.34
C ARG A 116 -12.92 0.33 21.86
N THR A 117 -12.63 -0.68 21.03
CA THR A 117 -11.35 -0.85 20.35
C THR A 117 -11.58 -0.99 18.86
N LEU A 118 -10.83 -0.24 18.06
CA LEU A 118 -10.84 -0.31 16.60
C LEU A 118 -9.45 -0.68 16.10
N HIS A 119 -9.37 -1.64 15.16
CA HIS A 119 -8.13 -2.02 14.49
C HIS A 119 -8.19 -1.69 13.01
N LEU A 120 -7.19 -0.99 12.51
CA LEU A 120 -7.18 -0.43 11.16
C LEU A 120 -5.80 -0.59 10.53
N LYS A 121 -5.74 -0.95 9.25
CA LYS A 121 -4.48 -0.89 8.52
C LYS A 121 -4.22 0.54 8.08
N LEU A 122 -3.04 1.07 8.37
CA LEU A 122 -2.60 2.33 7.80
C LEU A 122 -2.24 2.14 6.32
N PRO A 123 -2.61 3.06 5.41
CA PRO A 123 -2.31 2.95 3.98
C PRO A 123 -0.84 3.28 3.66
N VAL A 124 0.09 2.88 4.53
CA VAL A 124 1.54 2.96 4.32
C VAL A 124 2.01 1.61 3.77
N VAL A 125 2.25 1.57 2.47
CA VAL A 125 2.63 0.37 1.71
C VAL A 125 3.87 0.66 0.86
N VAL A 126 4.60 -0.37 0.43
CA VAL A 126 5.88 -0.20 -0.29
C VAL A 126 5.78 0.68 -1.53
N SER A 127 4.64 0.65 -2.24
CA SER A 127 4.44 1.48 -3.43
C SER A 127 4.42 2.99 -3.16
N LYS A 128 4.29 3.42 -1.89
CA LYS A 128 4.43 4.83 -1.50
C LYS A 128 5.87 5.33 -1.51
N PHE A 129 6.83 4.42 -1.51
CA PHE A 129 8.28 4.70 -1.53
C PHE A 129 8.93 4.26 -2.86
N MET A 130 8.09 4.12 -3.89
CA MET A 130 8.49 3.73 -5.23
C MET A 130 8.26 4.87 -6.21
N GLU A 131 9.06 4.89 -7.26
CA GLU A 131 9.02 5.87 -8.32
C GLU A 131 8.73 5.17 -9.65
N ARG A 132 7.82 5.76 -10.44
CA ARG A 132 7.63 5.36 -11.83
C ARG A 132 8.95 5.52 -12.58
N ARG A 133 9.27 4.55 -13.42
CA ARG A 133 10.43 4.63 -14.30
C ARG A 133 10.09 4.05 -15.67
N THR A 134 10.41 4.82 -16.70
CA THR A 134 10.35 4.36 -18.09
C THR A 134 11.58 3.50 -18.40
N PHE A 135 11.39 2.45 -19.18
CA PHE A 135 12.48 1.62 -19.68
C PHE A 135 12.41 1.56 -21.20
N SER A 136 13.56 1.53 -21.87
CA SER A 136 13.60 1.13 -23.27
C SER A 136 13.23 -0.35 -23.39
N ALA A 137 12.78 -0.77 -24.57
CA ALA A 137 12.49 -2.19 -24.82
C ALA A 137 13.75 -3.05 -24.57
N GLN A 138 14.91 -2.58 -25.01
CA GLN A 138 16.18 -3.28 -24.83
C GLN A 138 16.50 -3.47 -23.34
N ASP A 139 16.40 -2.42 -22.52
CA ASP A 139 16.71 -2.49 -21.09
C ASP A 139 15.71 -3.39 -20.37
N PHE A 140 14.42 -3.24 -20.68
CA PHE A 140 13.37 -4.10 -20.12
C PHE A 140 13.67 -5.57 -20.39
N PHE A 141 13.92 -5.96 -21.64
CA PHE A 141 14.15 -7.36 -21.98
C PHE A 141 15.51 -7.88 -21.49
N SER A 142 16.49 -7.01 -21.29
CA SER A 142 17.77 -7.38 -20.70
C SER A 142 17.60 -7.74 -19.22
N LEU A 143 16.89 -6.91 -18.46
CA LEU A 143 16.55 -7.19 -17.07
C LEU A 143 15.55 -8.35 -16.93
N TRP A 144 14.53 -8.40 -17.79
CA TRP A 144 13.54 -9.47 -17.78
C TRP A 144 14.22 -10.83 -17.96
N ARG A 145 15.21 -10.95 -18.84
CA ARG A 145 15.95 -12.22 -19.07
C ARG A 145 17.12 -12.43 -18.12
N ASN A 146 17.42 -11.49 -17.23
CA ASN A 146 18.51 -11.61 -16.27
C ASN A 146 18.22 -12.73 -15.26
N GLU A 147 19.22 -13.57 -14.97
CA GLU A 147 19.07 -14.72 -14.07
C GLU A 147 18.64 -14.32 -12.66
N SER A 148 19.16 -13.22 -12.11
CA SER A 148 18.78 -12.74 -10.77
C SER A 148 17.29 -12.36 -10.71
N PHE A 149 16.76 -11.75 -11.77
CA PHE A 149 15.35 -11.38 -11.89
C PHE A 149 14.46 -12.61 -12.05
N ILE A 150 14.91 -13.62 -12.80
CA ILE A 150 14.22 -14.89 -12.99
C ILE A 150 14.13 -15.66 -11.67
N LEU A 151 15.25 -15.75 -10.92
CA LEU A 151 15.31 -16.45 -9.63
C LEU A 151 14.35 -15.85 -8.59
N HIS A 152 14.08 -14.55 -8.67
CA HIS A 152 13.16 -13.85 -7.79
C HIS A 152 11.75 -13.67 -8.37
N GLU A 153 11.41 -14.33 -9.49
CA GLU A 153 10.07 -14.26 -10.06
C GLU A 153 9.03 -14.78 -9.05
N VAL A 154 7.94 -14.01 -8.90
CA VAL A 154 6.73 -14.46 -8.21
C VAL A 154 5.54 -14.35 -9.14
N THR A 155 4.73 -15.40 -9.16
CA THR A 155 3.54 -15.48 -10.02
C THR A 155 2.26 -15.71 -9.23
N SER A 156 1.13 -15.35 -9.81
CA SER A 156 -0.21 -15.69 -9.31
C SER A 156 -1.21 -15.73 -10.44
N ILE A 157 -2.18 -16.63 -10.35
CA ILE A 157 -3.38 -16.63 -11.20
C ILE A 157 -4.55 -16.36 -10.28
N VAL A 158 -5.29 -15.29 -10.55
CA VAL A 158 -6.39 -14.81 -9.70
C VAL A 158 -7.60 -14.43 -10.53
N ASP A 159 -8.79 -14.50 -9.92
CA ASP A 159 -10.01 -14.02 -10.55
C ASP A 159 -10.04 -12.49 -10.57
N LEU A 160 -10.25 -11.92 -11.75
CA LEU A 160 -10.38 -10.48 -11.92
C LEU A 160 -11.68 -9.98 -11.29
N ALA A 161 -11.58 -8.91 -10.51
CA ALA A 161 -12.71 -8.23 -9.91
C ALA A 161 -13.78 -7.91 -10.95
N HIS A 162 -15.05 -8.15 -10.63
CA HIS A 162 -16.16 -7.89 -11.54
C HIS A 162 -16.15 -6.45 -12.08
N ARG A 163 -15.79 -5.47 -11.24
CA ARG A 163 -15.72 -4.04 -11.60
C ARG A 163 -14.68 -3.71 -12.70
N LEU A 164 -13.67 -4.55 -12.89
CA LEU A 164 -12.57 -4.35 -13.85
C LEU A 164 -12.74 -5.18 -15.13
N ARG A 165 -13.69 -6.12 -15.15
CA ARG A 165 -13.93 -6.96 -16.33
C ARG A 165 -14.38 -6.11 -17.52
N GLY A 166 -13.74 -6.32 -18.66
CA GLY A 166 -14.07 -5.61 -19.90
C GLY A 166 -13.51 -4.19 -20.02
N SER A 167 -12.72 -3.70 -19.05
CA SER A 167 -12.03 -2.41 -19.16
C SER A 167 -10.54 -2.56 -18.85
N LEU A 168 -9.74 -2.73 -19.91
CA LEU A 168 -8.28 -2.80 -19.81
C LEU A 168 -7.69 -1.50 -19.23
N ILE A 169 -8.29 -0.34 -19.56
CA ILE A 169 -7.85 0.97 -19.06
C ILE A 169 -8.05 1.07 -17.55
N HIS A 170 -9.17 0.60 -17.01
CA HIS A 170 -9.38 0.61 -15.56
C HIS A 170 -8.44 -0.35 -14.85
N LEU A 171 -8.23 -1.55 -15.41
CA LEU A 171 -7.25 -2.49 -14.88
C LEU A 171 -5.85 -1.86 -14.87
N ALA A 172 -5.40 -1.29 -15.99
CA ALA A 172 -4.11 -0.61 -16.12
C ALA A 172 -3.91 0.46 -15.03
N ARG A 173 -4.89 1.35 -14.85
CA ARG A 173 -4.84 2.39 -13.81
C ARG A 173 -4.73 1.82 -12.40
N CYS A 174 -5.45 0.74 -12.10
CA CYS A 174 -5.40 0.08 -10.79
C CYS A 174 -4.04 -0.55 -10.53
N VAL A 175 -3.46 -1.24 -11.52
CA VAL A 175 -2.18 -1.95 -11.36
C VAL A 175 -0.96 -1.03 -11.46
N GLN A 176 -1.12 0.24 -11.84
CA GLN A 176 -0.08 1.27 -11.68
C GLN A 176 0.18 1.68 -10.22
N LEU A 177 -0.61 1.15 -9.26
CA LEU A 177 -0.42 1.32 -7.81
C LEU A 177 -0.30 2.78 -7.35
N GLY A 178 -1.13 3.66 -7.92
CA GLY A 178 -1.11 5.09 -7.60
C GLY A 178 0.06 5.85 -8.24
N GLY A 179 0.61 5.33 -9.34
CA GLY A 179 1.71 5.96 -10.07
C GLY A 179 3.10 5.45 -9.69
N ALA A 180 3.19 4.41 -8.86
CA ALA A 180 4.45 3.76 -8.51
C ALA A 180 5.03 2.92 -9.65
N LEU A 181 4.17 2.44 -10.55
CA LEU A 181 4.56 1.68 -11.74
C LEU A 181 4.15 2.42 -13.00
N GLU A 182 5.09 2.52 -13.94
CA GLU A 182 4.87 3.01 -15.30
C GLU A 182 4.29 1.89 -16.16
N LEU A 183 3.29 2.19 -16.98
CA LEU A 183 2.77 1.27 -17.99
C LEU A 183 3.63 1.38 -19.26
N LEU A 184 4.27 0.29 -19.65
CA LEU A 184 5.14 0.23 -20.82
C LEU A 184 4.39 -0.37 -22.02
N THR A 185 4.07 0.46 -23.00
CA THR A 185 3.30 0.07 -24.19
C THR A 185 4.18 -0.56 -25.28
N GLY A 186 3.64 -1.52 -26.03
CA GLY A 186 4.31 -2.08 -27.22
C GLY A 186 5.44 -3.07 -26.93
N LEU A 187 5.62 -3.50 -25.67
CA LEU A 187 6.61 -4.51 -25.31
C LEU A 187 6.09 -5.95 -25.46
N ASP A 188 4.82 -6.20 -25.17
CA ASP A 188 4.24 -7.53 -25.35
C ASP A 188 3.62 -7.65 -26.75
N ALA A 189 3.80 -8.82 -27.39
CA ALA A 189 3.19 -9.11 -28.68
C ALA A 189 1.65 -9.18 -28.59
N ASN A 190 1.12 -9.55 -27.42
CA ASN A 190 -0.32 -9.49 -27.16
C ASN A 190 -0.68 -8.09 -26.61
N PRO A 191 -1.47 -7.29 -27.33
CA PRO A 191 -1.83 -5.93 -26.91
C PRO A 191 -2.71 -5.88 -25.66
N ASP A 192 -3.36 -7.00 -25.29
CA ASP A 192 -4.15 -7.07 -24.05
C ASP A 192 -3.26 -7.29 -22.81
N ASN A 193 -2.01 -7.73 -22.98
CA ASN A 193 -1.10 -7.89 -21.86
C ASN A 193 -0.60 -6.52 -21.37
N LEU A 194 -0.53 -6.36 -20.06
CA LEU A 194 0.02 -5.16 -19.45
C LEU A 194 1.44 -5.42 -18.98
N VAL A 195 2.38 -4.59 -19.41
CA VAL A 195 3.76 -4.61 -18.94
C VAL A 195 3.99 -3.33 -18.14
N LEU A 196 4.48 -3.47 -16.91
CA LEU A 196 4.76 -2.35 -16.03
C LEU A 196 6.14 -2.42 -15.43
N ALA A 197 6.70 -1.27 -15.06
CA ALA A 197 7.97 -1.21 -14.36
C ALA A 197 8.02 -0.05 -13.37
N GLY A 198 8.84 -0.21 -12.33
CA GLY A 198 9.07 0.85 -11.36
C GLY A 198 10.33 0.57 -10.55
N VAL A 199 10.69 1.52 -9.70
CA VAL A 199 11.91 1.43 -8.90
C VAL A 199 11.59 1.77 -7.46
N PHE A 200 12.10 0.96 -6.53
CA PHE A 200 12.13 1.31 -5.12
C PHE A 200 13.28 2.29 -4.88
N ALA A 201 12.95 3.46 -4.31
CA ALA A 201 13.92 4.53 -4.12
C ALA A 201 15.11 4.07 -3.26
N SER A 202 16.31 4.53 -3.61
CA SER A 202 17.49 4.32 -2.78
C SER A 202 17.62 5.39 -1.71
N ARG A 203 18.26 5.05 -0.59
CA ARG A 203 18.67 6.06 0.39
C ARG A 203 19.89 6.81 -0.13
N GLU A 204 19.70 8.00 -0.67
CA GLU A 204 20.80 8.94 -0.85
C GLU A 204 21.40 9.26 0.52
N SER A 205 22.71 9.16 0.61
CA SER A 205 23.48 9.41 1.83
C SER A 205 23.51 10.90 2.22
N GLY A 206 23.01 11.80 1.36
CA GLY A 206 22.99 13.26 1.57
C GLY A 206 24.39 13.91 1.58
N VAL A 207 25.45 13.10 1.46
CA VAL A 207 26.85 13.53 1.44
C VAL A 207 27.38 13.21 0.05
N GLU A 208 27.83 14.25 -0.67
CA GLU A 208 28.52 14.06 -1.95
C GLU A 208 29.66 13.04 -1.75
N HIS A 209 29.77 12.09 -2.68
CA HIS A 209 30.75 10.98 -2.68
C HIS A 209 30.51 9.79 -1.72
N VAL A 210 29.43 9.76 -0.94
CA VAL A 210 29.07 8.54 -0.17
C VAL A 210 28.07 7.70 -0.96
N LYS A 211 28.42 6.44 -1.28
CA LYS A 211 27.50 5.50 -1.95
C LYS A 211 26.19 5.39 -1.15
N PRO A 212 25.02 5.28 -1.83
CA PRO A 212 23.75 5.12 -1.13
C PRO A 212 23.77 3.89 -0.22
N ALA A 213 23.05 3.94 0.90
CA ALA A 213 23.06 2.86 1.88
C ALA A 213 22.58 1.51 1.30
N PHE A 214 21.78 1.57 0.23
CA PHE A 214 21.44 0.46 -0.63
C PHE A 214 21.13 0.96 -2.05
N ALA A 215 21.37 0.13 -3.06
CA ALA A 215 21.10 0.46 -4.46
C ALA A 215 19.58 0.48 -4.74
N PRO A 216 19.09 1.28 -5.69
CA PRO A 216 17.69 1.25 -6.09
C PRO A 216 17.34 -0.12 -6.68
N SER A 217 16.22 -0.70 -6.26
CA SER A 217 15.76 -2.00 -6.75
C SER A 217 14.68 -1.83 -7.82
N VAL A 218 14.82 -2.58 -8.91
CA VAL A 218 13.91 -2.50 -10.07
C VAL A 218 12.87 -3.60 -9.95
N VAL A 219 11.61 -3.25 -10.22
CA VAL A 219 10.53 -4.22 -10.36
C VAL A 219 9.95 -4.17 -11.76
N LEU A 220 9.77 -5.35 -12.36
CA LEU A 220 9.16 -5.55 -13.66
C LEU A 220 7.92 -6.42 -13.49
N THR A 221 6.81 -6.04 -14.11
CA THR A 221 5.56 -6.76 -14.00
C THR A 221 4.99 -7.04 -15.38
N ARG A 222 4.47 -8.25 -15.57
CA ARG A 222 3.71 -8.66 -16.74
C ARG A 222 2.37 -9.23 -16.27
N ILE A 223 1.27 -8.73 -16.81
CA ILE A 223 -0.09 -9.17 -16.49
C ILE A 223 -0.75 -9.66 -17.77
N GLU A 224 -1.15 -10.92 -17.77
CA GLU A 224 -1.77 -11.58 -18.91
C GLU A 224 -3.25 -11.82 -18.62
N LEU A 225 -4.14 -11.35 -19.50
CA LEU A 225 -5.57 -11.61 -19.38
C LEU A 225 -5.90 -13.00 -19.91
N GLY A 226 -6.64 -13.78 -19.10
CA GLY A 226 -7.10 -15.10 -19.50
C GLY A 226 -8.15 -15.01 -20.61
N THR A 227 -8.02 -15.88 -21.62
CA THR A 227 -8.95 -16.02 -22.74
C THR A 227 -9.63 -17.40 -22.72
N GLY A 228 -10.71 -17.56 -23.50
CA GLY A 228 -11.44 -18.84 -23.60
C GLY A 228 -11.89 -19.36 -22.23
N ARG A 229 -11.43 -20.56 -21.86
CA ARG A 229 -11.72 -21.21 -20.57
C ARG A 229 -11.16 -20.47 -19.34
N HIS A 230 -10.23 -19.54 -19.54
CA HIS A 230 -9.63 -18.72 -18.47
C HIS A 230 -10.18 -17.30 -18.44
N ARG A 231 -11.24 -17.00 -19.20
CA ARG A 231 -11.87 -15.68 -19.23
C ARG A 231 -12.26 -15.23 -17.82
N GLY A 232 -11.87 -14.00 -17.49
CA GLY A 232 -12.11 -13.40 -16.17
C GLY A 232 -11.03 -13.72 -15.13
N LYS A 233 -9.95 -14.41 -15.52
CA LYS A 233 -8.74 -14.57 -14.71
C LYS A 233 -7.61 -13.72 -15.27
N ILE A 234 -6.65 -13.36 -14.42
CA ILE A 234 -5.38 -12.76 -14.83
C ILE A 234 -4.21 -13.58 -14.29
N ARG A 235 -3.14 -13.68 -15.07
CA ARG A 235 -1.84 -14.16 -14.60
C ARG A 235 -0.95 -12.96 -14.35
N ILE A 236 -0.45 -12.82 -13.13
CA ILE A 236 0.46 -11.77 -12.72
C ILE A 236 1.84 -12.41 -12.56
N ALA A 237 2.86 -11.89 -13.22
CA ALA A 237 4.26 -12.24 -13.04
C ALA A 237 5.05 -10.99 -12.67
N VAL A 238 5.75 -11.03 -11.53
CA VAL A 238 6.58 -9.93 -11.05
C VAL A 238 8.01 -10.42 -10.87
N ARG A 239 8.97 -9.71 -11.46
CA ARG A 239 10.41 -9.95 -11.34
C ARG A 239 11.11 -8.74 -10.73
N SER A 240 12.16 -8.98 -9.96
CA SER A 240 12.91 -7.93 -9.26
C SER A 240 14.29 -8.44 -8.90
N ASP A 241 15.26 -7.56 -8.70
CA ASP A 241 16.53 -7.87 -8.04
C ASP A 241 16.33 -8.15 -6.53
N SER A 242 15.16 -7.81 -5.97
CA SER A 242 14.73 -8.12 -4.61
C SER A 242 13.47 -9.00 -4.58
N HIS A 243 13.59 -10.23 -4.07
CA HIS A 243 12.46 -11.16 -3.91
C HIS A 243 11.33 -10.57 -3.07
N LEU A 244 11.67 -9.90 -1.96
CA LEU A 244 10.69 -9.27 -1.07
C LEU A 244 9.90 -8.16 -1.79
N LEU A 245 10.58 -7.35 -2.61
CA LEU A 245 9.92 -6.33 -3.42
C LEU A 245 8.97 -6.97 -4.44
N ALA A 246 9.39 -8.05 -5.11
CA ALA A 246 8.54 -8.77 -6.06
C ALA A 246 7.27 -9.30 -5.38
N GLN A 247 7.41 -9.94 -4.22
CA GLN A 247 6.30 -10.43 -3.40
C GLN A 247 5.34 -9.31 -2.99
N ALA A 248 5.87 -8.20 -2.49
CA ALA A 248 5.10 -7.07 -2.03
C ALA A 248 4.31 -6.40 -3.17
N VAL A 249 4.94 -6.14 -4.32
CA VAL A 249 4.29 -5.55 -5.50
C VAL A 249 3.22 -6.48 -6.05
N ARG A 250 3.51 -7.78 -6.18
CA ARG A 250 2.50 -8.79 -6.59
C ARG A 250 1.29 -8.75 -5.66
N GLN A 251 1.50 -8.70 -4.34
CA GLN A 251 0.40 -8.65 -3.37
C GLN A 251 -0.43 -7.37 -3.52
N LEU A 252 0.20 -6.22 -3.75
CA LEU A 252 -0.51 -4.96 -3.99
C LEU A 252 -1.34 -5.01 -5.28
N ILE A 253 -0.79 -5.59 -6.35
CA ILE A 253 -1.53 -5.76 -7.62
C ILE A 253 -2.75 -6.66 -7.40
N ILE A 254 -2.62 -7.77 -6.68
CA ILE A 254 -3.74 -8.66 -6.35
C ILE A 254 -4.82 -7.87 -5.57
N LEU A 255 -4.45 -7.06 -4.58
CA LEU A 255 -5.40 -6.25 -3.81
C LEU A 255 -6.12 -5.18 -4.66
N GLN A 256 -5.51 -4.70 -5.74
CA GLN A 256 -6.12 -3.72 -6.65
C GLN A 256 -6.95 -4.36 -7.77
N ALA A 257 -6.57 -5.56 -8.21
CA ALA A 257 -7.17 -6.25 -9.35
C ALA A 257 -8.30 -7.21 -8.97
N CYS A 258 -8.29 -7.73 -7.74
CA CYS A 258 -9.32 -8.63 -7.20
C CYS A 258 -10.35 -7.86 -6.35
#